data_AF-A0AA37P6E7-F1
#
_entry.id   AF-A0AA37P6E7-F1
#
_cell.length_a   1.000
_cell.length_b   1.000
_cell.length_c   1.000
_cell.angle_alpha   90.00
_cell.angle_beta   90.00
_cell.angle_gamma   90.00
#
_symmetry.space_group_name_H-M   'P 1'
#
loop_
_entity.id
_entity.type
_entity.pdbx_description
1 polymer ?
#
loop_
_entity_poly.entity_id
_entity_poly.type
_entity_poly.pdbx_seq_one_letter_code
_entity_poly.pdbx_strand_id
1 'polypeptide(L)'
;MSNRTICDVDTPDPWIVAGNGKFYFTFTLDNRIEIWASHTLENFHQCHKSVVWQPAPGSPWSVNIWAPELHYLKGWWYIYTCGAPPGVGNPGHRTTVLRSSSQDPMDASAWEFLGPLKGMPDHWSIDATVFSPNGHDLYCCWSGWPIGDTSDTQQDLFLIKLRVPEEAITETLVCISRAELPWERPDGGRRGVNEGPTWVNIPGVFSGIVYSADGSWTSDYKLGSPQPNVLGKEINTTARQP
;
A
#
# COMPACT_ATOMS: atom_id res chain seq x y z
N MET A 1 7.96 7.03 23.95
CA MET A 1 8.00 6.06 22.84
C MET A 1 8.77 4.85 23.33
N SER A 2 8.25 3.65 23.12
CA SER A 2 8.99 2.41 23.39
C SER A 2 10.02 2.26 22.27
N ASN A 3 11.32 2.30 22.58
CA ASN A 3 12.40 2.01 21.63
C ASN A 3 12.64 0.49 21.50
N ARG A 4 11.60 -0.32 21.69
CA ARG A 4 11.71 -1.78 21.62
C ARG A 4 11.33 -2.23 20.22
N THR A 5 12.21 -3.02 19.62
CA THR A 5 11.83 -3.84 18.47
C THR A 5 10.72 -4.79 18.90
N ILE A 6 9.78 -5.05 17.99
CA ILE A 6 8.65 -5.95 18.25
C ILE A 6 8.90 -7.36 17.69
N CYS A 7 9.97 -7.56 16.92
CA CYS A 7 10.44 -8.83 16.40
C CYS A 7 11.97 -8.82 16.17
N ASP A 8 12.55 -9.98 15.89
CA ASP A 8 14.02 -10.20 15.77
C ASP A 8 14.52 -10.27 14.31
N VAL A 9 13.71 -9.86 13.34
CA VAL A 9 14.05 -9.89 11.91
C VAL A 9 13.71 -8.55 11.26
N ASP A 10 14.34 -8.27 10.12
CA ASP A 10 13.98 -7.11 9.31
C ASP A 10 12.59 -7.29 8.72
N THR A 11 11.75 -6.27 8.88
CA THR A 11 10.36 -6.25 8.41
C THR A 11 10.09 -4.95 7.64
N PRO A 12 10.67 -4.79 6.43
CA PRO A 12 10.42 -3.62 5.59
C PRO A 12 8.93 -3.48 5.26
N ASP A 13 8.48 -2.24 5.11
CA ASP A 13 7.08 -1.88 4.79
C ASP A 13 6.07 -2.49 5.78
N PRO A 14 6.22 -2.25 7.10
CA PRO A 14 5.42 -2.91 8.11
C PRO A 14 3.97 -2.41 8.13
N TRP A 15 3.01 -3.33 8.08
CA TRP A 15 1.59 -3.02 8.20
C TRP A 15 0.92 -3.85 9.28
N ILE A 16 0.25 -3.19 10.24
CA ILE A 16 -0.43 -3.86 11.35
C ILE A 16 -1.90 -3.45 11.42
N VAL A 17 -2.80 -4.43 11.49
CA VAL A 17 -4.22 -4.22 11.73
C VAL A 17 -4.72 -5.06 12.90
N ALA A 18 -5.66 -4.50 13.68
CA ALA A 18 -6.36 -5.22 14.72
C ALA A 18 -7.62 -5.89 14.16
N GLY A 19 -7.86 -7.15 14.50
CA GLY A 19 -9.04 -7.91 14.09
C GLY A 19 -9.16 -9.22 14.86
N ASN A 20 -10.37 -9.75 15.03
CA ASN A 20 -10.61 -11.02 15.72
C ASN A 20 -9.93 -11.14 17.11
N GLY A 21 -9.79 -10.03 17.84
CA GLY A 21 -9.11 -9.99 19.14
C GLY A 21 -7.58 -10.18 19.08
N LYS A 22 -6.96 -9.97 17.91
CA LYS A 22 -5.53 -10.11 17.64
C LYS A 22 -5.02 -8.91 16.83
N PHE A 23 -3.70 -8.81 16.72
CA PHE A 23 -2.98 -7.97 15.78
C PHE A 23 -2.41 -8.85 14.67
N TYR A 24 -2.64 -8.46 13.43
CA TYR A 24 -2.11 -9.08 12.24
C TYR A 24 -1.06 -8.17 11.64
N PHE A 25 0.10 -8.74 11.31
CA PHE A 25 1.28 -8.03 10.84
C PHE A 25 1.73 -8.62 9.51
N THR A 26 1.86 -7.76 8.51
CA THR A 26 2.39 -8.06 7.18
C THR A 26 3.56 -7.13 6.89
N PHE A 27 4.50 -7.59 6.07
CA PHE A 27 5.71 -6.87 5.70
C PHE A 27 6.32 -7.50 4.44
N THR A 28 7.26 -6.81 3.81
CA THR A 28 7.90 -7.26 2.57
C THR A 28 8.82 -8.46 2.79
N LEU A 29 8.57 -9.53 2.03
CA LEU A 29 9.37 -10.77 2.01
C LEU A 29 9.91 -11.11 0.60
N ASP A 30 9.62 -10.25 -0.39
CA ASP A 30 10.05 -10.31 -1.80
C ASP A 30 9.44 -11.46 -2.64
N ASN A 31 9.24 -12.64 -2.07
CA ASN A 31 8.83 -13.84 -2.83
C ASN A 31 7.49 -14.46 -2.40
N ARG A 32 6.87 -13.94 -1.34
CA ARG A 32 5.62 -14.45 -0.75
C ARG A 32 4.99 -13.41 0.16
N ILE A 33 3.77 -13.69 0.60
CA ILE A 33 3.06 -12.91 1.60
C ILE A 33 2.82 -13.80 2.81
N GLU A 34 3.28 -13.33 3.97
CA GLU A 34 2.99 -13.92 5.27
C GLU A 34 2.12 -12.99 6.10
N ILE A 35 1.23 -13.57 6.90
CA ILE A 35 0.56 -12.86 7.99
C ILE A 35 1.08 -13.43 9.30
N TRP A 36 1.55 -12.55 10.17
CA TRP A 36 1.94 -12.87 11.53
C TRP A 36 0.83 -12.39 12.48
N ALA A 37 0.45 -13.20 13.47
CA ALA A 37 -0.60 -12.90 14.41
C ALA A 37 -0.09 -12.93 15.85
N SER A 38 -0.43 -11.89 16.61
CA SER A 38 -0.14 -11.78 18.05
C SER A 38 -1.35 -11.26 18.82
N HIS A 39 -1.41 -11.57 20.12
CA HIS A 39 -2.41 -10.99 21.02
C HIS A 39 -2.04 -9.59 21.51
N THR A 40 -0.80 -9.16 21.31
CA THR A 40 -0.30 -7.85 21.74
C THR A 40 0.51 -7.18 20.63
N LEU A 41 0.34 -5.87 20.47
CA LEU A 41 1.06 -5.09 19.46
C LEU A 41 2.59 -5.14 19.64
N GLU A 42 3.06 -5.32 20.87
CA GLU A 42 4.48 -5.22 21.24
C GLU A 42 5.26 -6.55 21.14
N ASN A 43 4.63 -7.66 20.78
CA ASN A 43 5.30 -8.97 20.80
C ASN A 43 4.97 -9.81 19.56
N PHE A 44 5.82 -9.71 18.55
CA PHE A 44 5.89 -10.61 17.40
C PHE A 44 7.13 -11.53 17.45
N HIS A 45 7.83 -11.59 18.59
CA HIS A 45 8.90 -12.58 18.84
C HIS A 45 8.33 -14.01 18.96
N GLN A 46 7.11 -14.13 19.49
CA GLN A 46 6.39 -15.41 19.69
C GLN A 46 5.00 -15.38 19.02
N CYS A 47 4.96 -14.96 17.76
CA CYS A 47 3.72 -14.91 16.99
C CYS A 47 3.41 -16.22 16.26
N HIS A 48 2.13 -16.39 15.89
CA HIS A 48 1.73 -17.38 14.91
C HIS A 48 1.96 -16.83 13.50
N LYS A 49 2.50 -17.63 12.56
CA LYS A 49 2.85 -17.19 11.20
C LYS A 49 2.13 -18.07 10.19
N SER A 50 1.60 -17.47 9.13
CA SER A 50 0.96 -18.19 8.03
C SER A 50 1.43 -17.62 6.69
N VAL A 51 1.94 -18.48 5.80
CA VAL A 51 2.20 -18.11 4.40
C VAL A 51 0.86 -18.17 3.68
N VAL A 52 0.26 -17.01 3.43
CA VAL A 52 -1.09 -16.92 2.85
C VAL A 52 -1.08 -16.92 1.33
N TRP A 53 0.06 -16.55 0.73
CA TRP A 53 0.24 -16.64 -0.70
C TRP A 53 1.71 -16.72 -1.07
N GLN A 54 2.03 -17.64 -1.98
CA GLN A 54 3.35 -17.77 -2.59
C GLN A 54 3.16 -18.19 -4.04
N PRO A 55 3.45 -17.32 -5.03
CA PRO A 55 3.32 -17.67 -6.42
C PRO A 55 4.37 -18.72 -6.82
N ALA A 56 4.02 -19.55 -7.81
CA ALA A 56 4.98 -20.46 -8.41
C ALA A 56 6.09 -19.65 -9.12
N PRO A 57 7.36 -20.08 -9.05
CA PRO A 57 8.44 -19.39 -9.75
C PRO A 57 8.13 -19.19 -11.24
N GLY A 58 8.24 -17.95 -11.73
CA GLY A 58 8.01 -17.63 -13.13
C GLY A 58 6.53 -17.38 -13.50
N SER A 59 5.58 -17.45 -12.55
CA SER A 59 4.21 -17.02 -12.82
C SER A 59 4.14 -15.49 -12.98
N PRO A 60 3.09 -14.94 -13.63
CA PRO A 60 2.84 -13.51 -13.59
C PRO A 60 2.81 -12.99 -12.15
N TRP A 61 3.30 -11.76 -11.94
CA TRP A 61 3.28 -11.06 -10.64
C TRP A 61 4.07 -11.76 -9.53
N SER A 62 5.08 -12.58 -9.89
CA SER A 62 5.90 -13.35 -8.93
C SER A 62 7.26 -12.73 -8.59
N VAL A 63 7.59 -11.59 -9.20
CA VAL A 63 8.86 -10.90 -8.99
C VAL A 63 8.63 -9.71 -8.09
N ASN A 64 9.50 -9.53 -7.09
CA ASN A 64 9.57 -8.32 -6.27
C ASN A 64 8.23 -8.00 -5.60
N ILE A 65 7.75 -8.93 -4.77
CA ILE A 65 6.48 -8.79 -4.06
C ILE A 65 6.70 -7.89 -2.83
N TRP A 66 6.16 -6.68 -2.86
CA TRP A 66 6.42 -5.66 -1.86
C TRP A 66 5.16 -5.11 -1.18
N ALA A 67 5.38 -4.54 0.01
CA ALA A 67 4.44 -3.77 0.82
C ALA A 67 3.02 -4.37 0.91
N PRO A 68 2.86 -5.63 1.36
CA PRO A 68 1.53 -6.20 1.55
C PRO A 68 0.80 -5.50 2.70
N GLU A 69 -0.36 -4.92 2.44
CA GLU A 69 -1.29 -4.40 3.45
C GLU A 69 -2.54 -5.28 3.56
N LEU A 70 -2.82 -5.79 4.77
CA LEU A 70 -4.04 -6.53 5.10
C LEU A 70 -5.18 -5.57 5.49
N HIS A 71 -6.33 -5.68 4.82
CA HIS A 71 -7.52 -4.86 5.06
C HIS A 71 -8.77 -5.71 5.25
N TYR A 72 -9.67 -5.31 6.16
CA TYR A 72 -11.01 -5.90 6.25
C TYR A 72 -12.05 -4.96 5.63
N LEU A 73 -12.53 -5.30 4.43
CA LEU A 73 -13.36 -4.43 3.61
C LEU A 73 -14.62 -5.16 3.17
N LYS A 74 -15.78 -4.52 3.35
CA LYS A 74 -17.09 -5.04 2.91
C LYS A 74 -17.34 -6.52 3.27
N GLY A 75 -16.89 -6.95 4.44
CA GLY A 75 -17.11 -8.31 4.97
C GLY A 75 -16.04 -9.35 4.62
N TRP A 76 -14.98 -8.97 3.92
CA TRP A 76 -13.91 -9.87 3.50
C TRP A 76 -12.53 -9.30 3.84
N TRP A 77 -11.54 -10.18 3.98
CA TRP A 77 -10.15 -9.78 4.07
C TRP A 77 -9.55 -9.63 2.68
N TYR A 78 -8.81 -8.55 2.47
CA TYR A 78 -8.06 -8.25 1.26
C TYR A 78 -6.60 -8.01 1.59
N ILE A 79 -5.70 -8.37 0.68
CA ILE A 79 -4.32 -7.89 0.71
C ILE A 79 -4.07 -7.08 -0.54
N TYR A 80 -3.62 -5.84 -0.36
CA TYR A 80 -3.07 -5.02 -1.44
C TYR A 80 -1.56 -5.10 -1.34
N THR A 81 -0.90 -5.37 -2.47
CA THR A 81 0.56 -5.52 -2.57
C THR A 81 0.96 -5.07 -3.97
N CYS A 82 2.23 -5.14 -4.32
CA CYS A 82 2.66 -4.99 -5.71
C CYS A 82 3.56 -6.14 -6.13
N GLY A 83 3.71 -6.31 -7.43
CA GLY A 83 4.65 -7.26 -8.02
C GLY A 83 4.77 -7.03 -9.52
N ALA A 84 5.78 -7.65 -10.12
CA ALA A 84 6.04 -7.54 -11.55
C ALA A 84 5.96 -8.92 -12.26
N PRO A 85 5.62 -8.95 -13.56
CA PRO A 85 5.80 -10.15 -14.36
C PRO A 85 7.31 -10.44 -14.56
N PRO A 86 7.72 -11.72 -14.58
CA PRO A 86 9.10 -12.09 -14.89
C PRO A 86 9.59 -11.53 -16.22
N GLY A 87 10.83 -11.04 -16.25
CA GLY A 87 11.47 -10.53 -17.45
C GLY A 87 11.11 -9.09 -17.83
N VAL A 88 10.16 -8.43 -17.15
CA VAL A 88 9.79 -7.02 -17.41
C VAL A 88 10.67 -6.04 -16.63
N GLY A 89 11.13 -6.42 -15.44
CA GLY A 89 11.91 -5.55 -14.55
C GLY A 89 11.06 -4.53 -13.81
N ASN A 90 11.69 -3.52 -13.22
CA ASN A 90 11.02 -2.54 -12.36
C ASN A 90 9.77 -1.88 -13.00
N PRO A 91 9.79 -1.43 -14.28
CA PRO A 91 8.60 -0.82 -14.92
C PRO A 91 7.33 -1.70 -14.92
N GLY A 92 7.50 -3.01 -14.72
CA GLY A 92 6.42 -3.98 -14.70
C GLY A 92 5.60 -4.02 -13.42
N HIS A 93 5.99 -3.32 -12.34
CA HIS A 93 5.23 -3.37 -11.08
C HIS A 93 3.82 -2.83 -11.25
N ARG A 94 2.85 -3.58 -10.75
CA ARG A 94 1.46 -3.15 -10.61
C ARG A 94 0.99 -3.43 -9.19
N THR A 95 0.10 -2.59 -8.69
CA THR A 95 -0.74 -2.95 -7.53
C THR A 95 -1.55 -4.19 -7.86
N THR A 96 -1.41 -5.23 -7.05
CA THR A 96 -2.15 -6.49 -7.15
C THR A 96 -2.93 -6.77 -5.87
N VAL A 97 -3.97 -7.60 -5.98
CA VAL A 97 -4.94 -7.82 -4.92
C VAL A 97 -5.13 -9.30 -4.67
N LEU A 98 -5.23 -9.67 -3.39
CA LEU A 98 -5.74 -10.95 -2.93
C LEU A 98 -7.00 -10.75 -2.11
N ARG A 99 -7.87 -11.76 -2.10
CA ARG A 99 -9.07 -11.80 -1.26
C ARG A 99 -9.17 -13.13 -0.55
N SER A 100 -9.44 -13.11 0.75
CA SER A 100 -9.78 -14.32 1.50
C SER A 100 -11.27 -14.57 1.50
N SER A 101 -11.65 -15.82 1.33
CA SER A 101 -13.03 -16.30 1.55
C SER A 101 -13.32 -16.66 3.02
N SER A 102 -12.30 -16.66 3.88
CA SER A 102 -12.42 -16.97 5.31
C SER A 102 -12.51 -15.71 6.16
N GLN A 103 -13.13 -15.83 7.33
CA GLN A 103 -13.15 -14.78 8.35
C GLN A 103 -11.88 -14.77 9.21
N ASP A 104 -11.11 -15.86 9.21
CA ASP A 104 -9.76 -15.90 9.76
C ASP A 104 -8.74 -15.62 8.65
N PRO A 105 -8.07 -14.45 8.64
CA PRO A 105 -7.08 -14.14 7.61
C PRO A 105 -5.87 -15.09 7.67
N MET A 106 -5.67 -15.83 8.76
CA MET A 106 -4.58 -16.81 8.90
C MET A 106 -4.82 -18.11 8.11
N ASP A 107 -6.04 -18.36 7.62
CA ASP A 107 -6.34 -19.54 6.81
C ASP A 107 -5.78 -19.38 5.39
N ALA A 108 -4.59 -19.91 5.17
CA ALA A 108 -3.88 -19.87 3.89
C ALA A 108 -4.67 -20.51 2.74
N SER A 109 -5.55 -21.47 3.02
CA SER A 109 -6.30 -22.18 1.97
C SER A 109 -7.45 -21.35 1.38
N ALA A 110 -7.81 -20.25 2.04
CA ALA A 110 -8.96 -19.43 1.68
C ALA A 110 -8.60 -18.22 0.79
N TRP A 111 -7.31 -17.98 0.54
CA TRP A 111 -6.82 -16.82 -0.22
C TRP A 111 -6.81 -17.08 -1.73
N GLU A 112 -7.42 -16.14 -2.46
CA GLU A 112 -7.46 -16.11 -3.91
C GLU A 112 -6.66 -14.91 -4.42
N PHE A 113 -5.74 -15.13 -5.37
CA PHE A 113 -5.05 -14.05 -6.07
C PHE A 113 -5.92 -13.53 -7.22
N LEU A 114 -6.30 -12.25 -7.16
CA LEU A 114 -7.20 -11.61 -8.13
C LEU A 114 -6.45 -10.96 -9.30
N GLY A 115 -5.12 -10.82 -9.21
CA GLY A 115 -4.32 -10.11 -10.20
C GLY A 115 -4.20 -8.61 -9.91
N PRO A 116 -3.83 -7.80 -10.92
CA PRO A 116 -3.77 -6.35 -10.81
C PRO A 116 -5.11 -5.73 -10.41
N LEU A 117 -5.07 -4.65 -9.63
CA LEU A 117 -6.28 -3.90 -9.27
C LEU A 117 -6.94 -3.35 -10.53
N LYS A 118 -8.17 -3.81 -10.81
CA LYS A 118 -8.90 -3.45 -12.03
C LYS A 118 -9.21 -1.95 -12.05
N GLY A 119 -9.16 -1.34 -13.22
CA GLY A 119 -9.44 0.09 -13.39
C GLY A 119 -8.28 1.03 -13.02
N MET A 120 -7.15 0.51 -12.54
CA MET A 120 -5.93 1.32 -12.46
C MET A 120 -5.33 1.52 -13.87
N PRO A 121 -4.61 2.63 -14.11
CA PRO A 121 -3.81 2.79 -15.32
C PRO A 121 -2.79 1.66 -15.44
N ASP A 122 -2.49 1.26 -16.68
CA ASP A 122 -1.41 0.30 -16.95
C ASP A 122 -0.05 1.00 -16.84
N HIS A 123 0.34 1.30 -15.61
CA HIS A 123 1.53 2.07 -15.28
C HIS A 123 2.15 1.62 -13.95
N TRP A 124 3.41 1.98 -13.72
CA TRP A 124 4.15 1.55 -12.53
C TRP A 124 3.41 2.00 -11.27
N SER A 125 3.09 1.05 -10.40
CA SER A 125 2.32 1.28 -9.17
C SER A 125 2.76 0.34 -8.05
N ILE A 126 3.10 0.93 -6.90
CA ILE A 126 3.48 0.24 -5.67
C ILE A 126 2.79 0.87 -4.45
N ASP A 127 2.94 0.24 -3.29
CA ASP A 127 2.55 0.78 -1.98
C ASP A 127 1.10 1.26 -1.91
N ALA A 128 0.17 0.45 -2.41
CA ALA A 128 -1.24 0.79 -2.39
C ALA A 128 -1.81 0.63 -0.97
N THR A 129 -2.35 1.72 -0.44
CA THR A 129 -3.18 1.73 0.77
C THR A 129 -4.64 2.02 0.43
N VAL A 130 -5.56 1.40 1.15
CA VAL A 130 -7.00 1.55 0.94
C VAL A 130 -7.68 2.04 2.20
N PHE A 131 -8.56 3.04 2.05
CA PHE A 131 -9.19 3.70 3.20
C PHE A 131 -10.56 4.27 2.84
N SER A 132 -11.36 4.51 3.88
CA SER A 132 -12.69 5.12 3.77
C SER A 132 -12.81 6.33 4.71
N PRO A 133 -12.59 7.56 4.22
CA PRO A 133 -12.65 8.78 5.04
C PRO A 133 -14.02 9.01 5.68
N ASN A 134 -15.08 8.58 5.00
CA ASN A 134 -16.48 8.86 5.34
C ASN A 134 -17.29 7.58 5.67
N GLY A 135 -16.61 6.44 5.79
CA GLY A 135 -17.20 5.14 6.11
C GLY A 135 -18.02 4.48 5.00
N HIS A 136 -18.15 5.10 3.82
CA HIS A 136 -18.93 4.55 2.71
C HIS A 136 -18.17 4.52 1.38
N ASP A 137 -17.51 5.62 1.02
CA ASP A 137 -16.66 5.68 -0.15
C ASP A 137 -15.31 5.05 0.16
N LEU A 138 -14.79 4.28 -0.79
CA LEU A 138 -13.51 3.62 -0.68
C LEU A 138 -12.54 4.28 -1.66
N TYR A 139 -11.34 4.58 -1.19
CA TYR A 139 -10.28 5.17 -2.00
C TYR A 139 -9.01 4.31 -1.89
N CYS A 140 -8.26 4.24 -2.99
CA CYS A 140 -6.91 3.70 -3.03
C CYS A 140 -5.93 4.85 -3.27
N CYS A 141 -4.91 4.96 -2.43
CA CYS A 141 -3.76 5.84 -2.65
C CYS A 141 -2.52 4.98 -2.85
N TRP A 142 -1.69 5.31 -3.84
CA TRP A 142 -0.51 4.53 -4.18
C TRP A 142 0.64 5.44 -4.63
N SER A 143 1.85 4.89 -4.63
CA SER A 143 3.01 5.51 -5.27
C SER A 143 3.10 5.06 -6.72
N GLY A 144 3.12 6.02 -7.64
CA GLY A 144 3.17 5.76 -9.07
C GLY A 144 4.21 6.62 -9.77
N TRP A 145 4.67 6.15 -10.92
CA TRP A 145 5.35 7.05 -11.85
C TRP A 145 4.32 7.97 -12.51
N PRO A 146 4.68 9.21 -12.89
CA PRO A 146 3.80 10.08 -13.66
C PRO A 146 3.24 9.36 -14.89
N ILE A 147 1.94 9.49 -15.14
CA ILE A 147 1.28 8.79 -16.26
C ILE A 147 1.95 9.15 -17.59
N GLY A 148 2.45 8.13 -18.28
CA GLY A 148 3.19 8.27 -19.54
C GLY A 148 4.72 8.40 -19.38
N ASP A 149 5.24 8.57 -18.16
CA ASP A 149 6.66 8.55 -17.86
C ASP A 149 7.13 7.13 -17.52
N THR A 150 8.25 6.67 -18.08
CA THR A 150 8.83 5.34 -17.79
C THR A 150 10.30 5.43 -17.40
N SER A 151 10.74 6.63 -17.00
CA SER A 151 12.16 6.95 -16.78
C SER A 151 12.74 6.47 -15.45
N ASP A 152 11.91 6.03 -14.50
CA ASP A 152 12.33 5.69 -13.12
C ASP A 152 13.03 6.86 -12.40
N THR A 153 12.53 8.09 -12.63
CA THR A 153 13.08 9.33 -12.04
C THR A 153 12.12 10.08 -11.14
N GLN A 154 10.83 9.71 -11.13
CA GLN A 154 9.82 10.42 -10.36
C GLN A 154 8.78 9.42 -9.85
N GLN A 155 8.50 9.48 -8.55
CA GLN A 155 7.40 8.80 -7.90
C GLN A 155 6.52 9.83 -7.20
N ASP A 156 5.24 9.82 -7.54
CA ASP A 156 4.22 10.74 -7.07
C ASP A 156 3.10 9.95 -6.38
N LEU A 157 2.30 10.61 -5.55
CA LEU A 157 1.13 9.99 -4.94
C LEU A 157 -0.11 10.26 -5.77
N PHE A 158 -0.81 9.18 -6.07
CA PHE A 158 -2.08 9.22 -6.77
C PHE A 158 -3.20 8.70 -5.88
N LEU A 159 -4.41 9.15 -6.15
CA LEU A 159 -5.64 8.78 -5.47
C LEU A 159 -6.67 8.39 -6.52
N ILE A 160 -7.42 7.31 -6.25
CA ILE A 160 -8.51 6.85 -7.10
C ILE A 160 -9.64 6.29 -6.24
N LYS A 161 -10.88 6.52 -6.65
CA LYS A 161 -12.06 5.94 -5.99
C LYS A 161 -12.24 4.48 -6.40
N LEU A 162 -12.60 3.63 -5.44
CA LEU A 162 -12.92 2.23 -5.66
C LEU A 162 -14.44 2.02 -5.69
N ARG A 163 -14.93 1.35 -6.73
CA ARG A 163 -16.34 0.92 -6.83
C ARG A 163 -16.60 -0.23 -5.87
N VAL A 164 -15.68 -1.19 -5.88
CA VAL A 164 -15.57 -2.33 -4.96
C VAL A 164 -14.09 -2.52 -4.62
N PRO A 165 -13.74 -3.22 -3.53
CA PRO A 165 -12.33 -3.37 -3.11
C PRO A 165 -11.37 -3.77 -4.24
N GLU A 166 -11.81 -4.60 -5.18
CA GLU A 166 -11.02 -5.10 -6.30
C GLU A 166 -11.20 -4.34 -7.64
N GLU A 167 -11.90 -3.20 -7.66
CA GLU A 167 -12.13 -2.42 -8.90
C GLU A 167 -12.22 -0.90 -8.66
N ALA A 168 -11.32 -0.16 -9.30
CA ALA A 168 -11.27 1.29 -9.32
C ALA A 168 -12.19 1.92 -10.38
N ILE A 169 -12.53 3.19 -10.17
CA ILE A 169 -13.25 4.05 -11.13
C ILE A 169 -12.20 4.93 -11.81
N THR A 170 -11.72 4.51 -12.98
CA THR A 170 -10.58 5.10 -13.71
C THR A 170 -10.67 6.62 -13.82
N GLU A 171 -11.86 7.16 -14.06
CA GLU A 171 -12.12 8.58 -14.29
C GLU A 171 -11.92 9.45 -13.04
N THR A 172 -11.78 8.83 -11.86
CA THR A 172 -11.55 9.54 -10.59
C THR A 172 -10.08 9.68 -10.22
N LEU A 173 -9.17 9.22 -11.07
CA LEU A 173 -7.73 9.31 -10.83
C LEU A 173 -7.30 10.78 -10.69
N VAL A 174 -6.55 11.05 -9.62
CA VAL A 174 -5.91 12.35 -9.40
C VAL A 174 -4.54 12.20 -8.77
N CYS A 175 -3.58 13.01 -9.19
CA CYS A 175 -2.28 13.16 -8.53
C CYS A 175 -2.43 14.12 -7.34
N ILE A 176 -2.17 13.64 -6.11
CA ILE A 176 -2.37 14.42 -4.88
C ILE A 176 -1.08 14.95 -4.26
N SER A 177 0.08 14.38 -4.63
CA SER A 177 1.39 14.85 -4.22
C SER A 177 2.40 14.59 -5.33
N ARG A 178 3.30 15.56 -5.55
CA ARG A 178 4.45 15.38 -6.43
C ARG A 178 5.72 15.59 -5.63
N ALA A 179 6.71 14.71 -5.81
CA ALA A 179 7.99 14.82 -5.11
C ALA A 179 8.86 15.95 -5.69
N GLU A 180 8.49 17.19 -5.41
CA GLU A 180 9.10 18.41 -5.97
C GLU A 180 10.02 19.11 -4.97
N LEU A 181 9.83 18.89 -3.66
CA LEU A 181 10.58 19.60 -2.63
C LEU A 181 12.00 19.00 -2.51
N PRO A 182 13.02 19.82 -2.20
CA PRO A 182 14.40 19.32 -2.13
C PRO A 182 14.62 18.14 -1.18
N TRP A 183 13.83 18.05 -0.11
CA TRP A 183 13.92 16.98 0.87
C TRP A 183 13.25 15.68 0.40
N GLU A 184 12.48 15.70 -0.69
CA GLU A 184 11.84 14.52 -1.28
C GLU A 184 12.70 13.89 -2.39
N ARG A 185 13.86 14.47 -2.67
CA ARG A 185 14.62 14.22 -3.91
C ARG A 185 16.03 13.68 -3.64
N PRO A 186 16.20 12.34 -3.65
CA PRO A 186 17.51 11.70 -3.49
C PRO A 186 18.46 11.97 -4.66
N ASP A 187 19.67 11.43 -4.57
CA ASP A 187 20.65 11.36 -5.66
C ASP A 187 21.02 12.72 -6.27
N GLY A 188 21.07 13.75 -5.41
CA GLY A 188 21.37 15.12 -5.83
C GLY A 188 20.22 15.76 -6.61
N GLY A 189 18.98 15.35 -6.37
CA GLY A 189 17.79 15.90 -7.03
C GLY A 189 17.38 15.19 -8.32
N ARG A 190 18.11 14.14 -8.73
CA ARG A 190 17.87 13.39 -9.98
C ARG A 190 16.65 12.50 -9.92
N ARG A 191 16.25 12.10 -8.71
CA ARG A 191 15.03 11.31 -8.46
C ARG A 191 14.11 12.10 -7.53
N GLY A 192 12.80 11.93 -7.69
CA GLY A 192 11.79 12.35 -6.72
C GLY A 192 11.09 11.12 -6.16
N VAL A 193 10.94 11.04 -4.84
CA VAL A 193 10.27 9.92 -4.17
C VAL A 193 9.18 10.45 -3.24
N ASN A 194 7.93 10.09 -3.55
CA ASN A 194 6.84 10.01 -2.59
C ASN A 194 6.29 8.58 -2.67
N GLU A 195 6.45 7.80 -1.61
CA GLU A 195 6.05 6.39 -1.54
C GLU A 195 5.45 6.02 -0.18
N GLY A 196 5.03 4.77 0.03
CA GLY A 196 4.43 4.32 1.28
C GLY A 196 3.29 5.20 1.83
N PRO A 197 2.27 5.60 1.03
CA PRO A 197 1.16 6.40 1.54
C PRO A 197 0.37 5.62 2.59
N THR A 198 -0.01 6.28 3.68
CA THR A 198 -0.94 5.76 4.69
C THR A 198 -1.98 6.81 5.05
N TRP A 199 -3.24 6.39 5.17
CA TRP A 199 -4.29 7.25 5.71
C TRP A 199 -4.22 7.30 7.23
N VAL A 200 -4.17 8.51 7.78
CA VAL A 200 -4.17 8.74 9.23
C VAL A 200 -5.33 9.66 9.58
N ASN A 201 -6.17 9.21 10.53
CA ASN A 201 -7.27 9.98 11.06
C ASN A 201 -7.22 9.99 12.60
N ILE A 202 -6.82 11.13 13.15
CA ILE A 202 -6.79 11.42 14.58
C ILE A 202 -7.87 12.50 14.82
N PRO A 203 -9.03 12.12 15.40
CA PRO A 203 -10.17 13.03 15.55
C PRO A 203 -9.80 14.36 16.21
N GLY A 204 -10.12 15.46 15.54
CA GLY A 204 -9.84 16.83 16.00
C GLY A 204 -8.37 17.27 15.90
N VAL A 205 -7.47 16.41 15.41
CA VAL A 205 -6.03 16.69 15.33
C VAL A 205 -5.52 16.66 13.89
N PHE A 206 -5.74 15.55 13.18
CA PHE A 206 -5.23 15.35 11.83
C PHE A 206 -6.11 14.38 11.04
N SER A 207 -6.30 14.64 9.75
CA SER A 207 -7.00 13.73 8.85
C SER A 207 -6.39 13.91 7.45
N GLY A 208 -5.68 12.90 6.97
CA GLY A 208 -4.97 13.00 5.70
C GLY A 208 -4.04 11.84 5.40
N ILE A 209 -3.33 11.95 4.28
CA ILE A 209 -2.27 11.01 3.90
C ILE A 209 -0.96 11.44 4.56
N VAL A 210 -0.23 10.47 5.10
CA VAL A 210 1.18 10.55 5.44
C VAL A 210 1.92 9.66 4.44
N TYR A 211 3.12 10.03 4.02
CA TYR A 211 3.91 9.27 3.06
C TYR A 211 5.39 9.33 3.41
N SER A 212 6.17 8.43 2.83
CA SER A 212 7.63 8.45 2.90
C SER A 212 8.24 9.18 1.70
N ALA A 213 9.33 9.89 1.93
CA ALA A 213 10.08 10.57 0.89
C ALA A 213 11.58 10.36 1.06
N ASP A 214 12.33 10.75 0.03
CA ASP A 214 13.74 10.40 -0.15
C ASP A 214 13.95 8.91 -0.47
N GLY A 215 15.18 8.48 -0.73
CA GLY A 215 15.46 7.08 -1.10
C GLY A 215 15.53 6.17 0.12
N SER A 216 14.83 5.04 0.12
CA SER A 216 14.93 4.00 1.16
C SER A 216 16.34 3.37 1.26
N TRP A 217 17.17 3.57 0.22
CA TRP A 217 18.59 3.21 0.20
C TRP A 217 19.51 4.28 0.82
N THR A 218 18.95 5.33 1.40
CA THR A 218 19.68 6.44 2.04
C THR A 218 19.36 6.49 3.54
N SER A 219 20.14 7.26 4.31
CA SER A 219 19.80 7.58 5.70
C SER A 219 18.82 8.74 5.83
N ASP A 220 18.38 9.32 4.71
CA ASP A 220 17.55 10.52 4.65
C ASP A 220 16.04 10.20 4.49
N TYR A 221 15.66 8.92 4.49
CA TYR A 221 14.26 8.48 4.41
C TYR A 221 13.43 9.04 5.56
N LYS A 222 12.30 9.67 5.24
CA LYS A 222 11.52 10.48 6.20
C LYS A 222 10.07 10.64 5.79
N LEU A 223 9.24 11.09 6.73
CA LEU A 223 7.79 11.21 6.53
C LEU A 223 7.36 12.64 6.16
N GLY A 224 6.44 12.71 5.20
CA GLY A 224 5.73 13.92 4.76
C GLY A 224 4.21 13.77 4.86
N SER A 225 3.50 14.86 4.58
CA SER A 225 2.03 14.84 4.41
C SER A 225 1.63 15.88 3.36
N PRO A 226 0.75 15.53 2.40
CA PRO A 226 0.30 16.50 1.40
C PRO A 226 -0.47 17.61 2.10
N GLN A 227 -0.49 18.81 1.52
CA GLN A 227 -1.20 19.92 2.15
C GLN A 227 -2.69 19.58 2.38
N PRO A 228 -3.27 19.90 3.57
CA PRO A 228 -4.62 19.47 3.95
C PRO A 228 -5.74 19.82 2.96
N ASN A 229 -5.56 20.88 2.18
CA ASN A 229 -6.56 21.39 1.24
C ASN A 229 -6.68 20.59 -0.06
N VAL A 230 -5.77 19.65 -0.34
CA VAL A 230 -5.79 18.84 -1.58
C VAL A 230 -6.77 17.68 -1.43
N LEU A 231 -6.63 16.86 -0.38
CA LEU A 231 -7.52 15.72 -0.11
C LEU A 231 -8.96 16.13 0.14
N GLY A 232 -9.18 17.19 0.94
CA GLY A 232 -10.53 17.68 1.24
C GLY A 232 -11.27 18.23 0.02
N LYS A 233 -10.56 18.73 -1.01
CA LYS A 233 -11.18 19.16 -2.26
C LYS A 233 -11.48 17.96 -3.16
N GLU A 234 -10.53 17.06 -3.34
CA GLU A 234 -10.67 15.91 -4.26
C GLU A 234 -11.69 14.86 -3.79
N ILE A 235 -11.78 14.62 -2.48
CA ILE A 235 -12.82 13.76 -1.90
C ILE A 235 -14.21 14.41 -2.09
N ASN A 236 -14.32 15.74 -1.99
CA ASN A 236 -15.59 16.46 -2.14
C ASN A 236 -16.00 16.74 -3.59
N THR A 237 -15.06 16.82 -4.55
CA THR A 237 -15.35 16.99 -5.99
C THR A 237 -15.77 15.66 -6.62
N THR A 238 -15.16 14.54 -6.22
CA THR A 238 -15.57 13.19 -6.66
C THR A 238 -16.95 12.76 -6.12
N ALA A 239 -17.41 13.36 -5.01
CA ALA A 239 -18.76 13.16 -4.47
C ALA A 239 -19.86 13.97 -5.18
N ARG A 240 -19.52 14.86 -6.13
CA ARG A 240 -20.45 15.80 -6.78
C ARG A 240 -20.71 15.53 -8.27
N GLN A 241 -20.49 14.32 -8.77
CA GLN A 241 -21.02 13.95 -10.08
C GLN A 241 -22.34 13.16 -9.92
N PRO A 242 -23.43 13.59 -10.60
CA PRO A 242 -24.77 13.04 -10.45
C PRO A 242 -24.90 11.60 -10.95
#